data_AF-A0A7S2C5I9-F1
#
_entry.id   AF-A0A7S2C5I9-F1
#
_cell.length_a   1.000
_cell.length_b   1.000
_cell.length_c   1.000
_cell.angle_alpha   90.00
_cell.angle_beta   90.00
_cell.angle_gamma   90.00
#
_symmetry.space_group_name_H-M   'P 1'
#
loop_
_entity.id
_entity.type
_entity.pdbx_description
1 polymer ?
#
loop_
_entity_poly.entity_id
_entity_poly.type
_entity_poly.pdbx_seq_one_letter_code
_entity_poly.pdbx_strand_id
1 'polypeptide(L)'
;TVENGPSTVDGVLQALEFVCQSGPFLNRQSCIALLEERGLDSMTAAWLCSSLRKSVTGAGGVEFTYDIDTVRRLYDAYGRTDLWAGADTLAQTGKLGIIVASRNMKAWRGSDEKLLQLGPSVVTTLEAGHNVHVDNLPGMLQVMDPTLSRYR
;
A
#
# COMPACT_ATOMS: atom_id res chain seq x y z
N THR A 1 20.97 10.31 4.85
CA THR A 1 21.05 9.26 3.81
C THR A 1 20.28 8.08 4.34
N VAL A 2 19.06 7.86 3.88
CA VAL A 2 18.32 6.65 4.26
C VAL A 2 18.95 5.54 3.44
N GLU A 3 19.59 4.59 4.09
CA GLU A 3 20.11 3.39 3.43
C GLU A 3 18.93 2.64 2.82
N ASN A 4 18.86 2.62 1.49
CA ASN A 4 17.89 1.84 0.73
C ASN A 4 18.29 0.35 0.80
N GLY A 5 18.13 -0.24 1.99
CA GLY A 5 18.23 -1.67 2.18
C GLY A 5 17.01 -2.39 1.59
N PRO A 6 17.09 -3.72 1.39
CA PRO A 6 16.00 -4.52 0.83
C PRO A 6 14.73 -4.54 1.69
N SER A 7 14.79 -4.06 2.93
CA SER A 7 13.64 -3.88 3.83
C SER A 7 12.88 -2.57 3.62
N THR A 8 13.33 -1.70 2.71
CA THR A 8 12.63 -0.48 2.32
C THR A 8 11.73 -0.73 1.12
N VAL A 9 10.68 0.08 0.94
CA VAL A 9 9.80 -0.02 -0.23
C VAL A 9 10.59 0.16 -1.54
N ASP A 10 11.54 1.09 -1.56
CA ASP A 10 12.41 1.30 -2.72
C ASP A 10 13.31 0.09 -3.01
N GLY A 11 13.88 -0.53 -1.98
CA GLY A 11 14.66 -1.76 -2.12
C GLY A 11 13.83 -2.92 -2.69
N VAL A 12 12.59 -3.07 -2.23
CA VAL A 12 11.64 -4.06 -2.76
C VAL A 12 11.32 -3.79 -4.23
N LEU A 13 11.01 -2.54 -4.59
CA LEU A 13 10.69 -2.18 -5.97
C LEU A 13 11.90 -2.38 -6.90
N GLN A 14 13.13 -2.06 -6.45
CA GLN A 14 14.35 -2.32 -7.22
C GLN A 14 14.60 -3.82 -7.43
N ALA A 15 14.35 -4.65 -6.43
CA ALA A 15 14.44 -6.11 -6.57
C ALA A 15 13.40 -6.63 -7.58
N LEU A 16 12.16 -6.13 -7.50
CA LEU A 16 11.10 -6.50 -8.45
C LEU A 16 11.41 -6.07 -9.88
N GLU A 17 11.89 -4.84 -10.11
CA GLU A 17 12.28 -4.35 -11.44
C GLU A 17 13.29 -5.28 -12.11
N PHE A 18 14.30 -5.71 -11.36
CA PHE A 18 15.28 -6.68 -11.85
C PHE A 18 14.67 -8.06 -12.12
N VAL A 19 13.87 -8.57 -11.19
CA VAL A 19 13.29 -9.90 -11.28
C VAL A 19 12.30 -9.96 -12.45
N CYS A 20 11.44 -8.96 -12.64
CA CYS A 20 10.49 -8.89 -13.75
C CYS A 20 11.16 -8.98 -15.13
N GLN A 21 12.39 -8.47 -15.28
CA GLN A 21 13.16 -8.58 -16.52
C GLN A 21 13.74 -9.98 -16.78
N SER A 22 13.76 -10.84 -15.77
CA SER A 22 14.31 -12.21 -15.85
C SER A 22 13.25 -13.28 -16.20
N GLY A 23 11.97 -12.92 -16.29
CA GLY A 23 10.87 -13.84 -16.56
C GLY A 23 10.69 -14.19 -18.06
N PRO A 24 9.85 -15.19 -18.38
CA PRO A 24 9.02 -15.99 -17.45
C PRO A 24 9.83 -17.01 -16.63
N PHE A 25 9.36 -17.33 -15.43
CA PHE A 25 10.00 -18.26 -14.50
C PHE A 25 9.45 -19.68 -14.67
N LEU A 26 10.26 -20.70 -14.37
CA LEU A 26 9.82 -22.10 -14.42
C LEU A 26 8.61 -22.35 -13.51
N ASN A 27 8.68 -21.86 -12.27
CA ASN A 27 7.64 -21.97 -11.27
C ASN A 27 7.76 -20.87 -10.20
N ARG A 28 6.79 -20.84 -9.29
CA ARG A 28 6.76 -19.89 -8.17
C ARG A 28 8.03 -19.94 -7.32
N GLN A 29 8.56 -21.13 -7.03
CA GLN A 29 9.74 -21.29 -6.17
C GLN A 29 10.99 -20.67 -6.81
N SER A 30 11.15 -20.80 -8.12
CA SER A 30 12.28 -20.16 -8.82
C SER A 30 12.24 -18.63 -8.77
N CYS A 31 11.05 -18.02 -8.76
CA CYS A 31 10.90 -16.58 -8.59
C CYS A 31 11.19 -16.14 -7.14
N ILE A 32 10.70 -16.91 -6.15
CA ILE A 32 10.98 -16.66 -4.72
C ILE A 32 12.48 -16.68 -4.46
N ALA A 33 13.17 -17.73 -4.91
CA ALA A 33 14.62 -17.87 -4.72
C ALA A 33 15.37 -16.67 -5.32
N LEU A 34 14.99 -16.20 -6.52
CA LEU A 34 15.63 -15.04 -7.13
C LEU A 34 15.37 -13.75 -6.34
N LEU A 35 14.17 -13.55 -5.78
CA LEU A 35 13.88 -12.40 -4.91
C LEU A 35 14.71 -12.44 -3.61
N GLU A 36 14.86 -13.63 -3.02
CA GLU A 36 15.69 -13.84 -1.83
C GLU A 36 17.18 -13.58 -2.11
N GLU A 37 17.68 -13.98 -3.28
CA GLU A 37 19.03 -13.65 -3.76
C GLU A 37 19.25 -12.12 -3.90
N ARG A 38 18.18 -11.35 -4.12
CA ARG A 38 18.22 -9.88 -4.11
C ARG A 38 18.07 -9.27 -2.70
N GLY A 39 18.05 -10.11 -1.67
CA GLY A 39 18.07 -9.71 -0.27
C GLY A 39 16.69 -9.53 0.37
N LEU A 40 15.60 -9.93 -0.31
CA LEU A 40 14.27 -9.94 0.31
C LEU A 40 14.15 -11.10 1.29
N ASP A 41 13.43 -10.89 2.38
CA ASP A 41 13.07 -11.98 3.28
C ASP A 41 12.04 -12.93 2.65
N SER A 42 12.02 -14.18 3.11
CA SER A 42 11.17 -15.23 2.55
C SER A 42 9.67 -14.90 2.58
N MET A 43 9.20 -14.16 3.58
CA MET A 43 7.78 -13.80 3.69
C MET A 43 7.43 -12.77 2.61
N THR A 44 8.23 -11.72 2.48
CA THR A 44 8.05 -10.70 1.44
C THR A 44 8.16 -11.30 0.03
N ALA A 45 9.19 -12.12 -0.22
CA ALA A 45 9.38 -12.77 -1.52
C ALA A 45 8.19 -13.68 -1.89
N ALA A 46 7.71 -14.50 -0.95
CA ALA A 46 6.55 -15.36 -1.16
C ALA A 46 5.26 -14.55 -1.39
N TRP A 47 5.06 -13.48 -0.63
CA TRP A 47 3.90 -12.60 -0.78
C TRP A 47 3.87 -11.90 -2.14
N LEU A 48 4.99 -11.32 -2.58
CA LEU A 48 5.10 -10.68 -3.90
C LEU A 48 4.74 -11.65 -5.02
N CYS A 49 5.24 -12.89 -4.90
CA CYS A 49 4.96 -13.93 -5.87
C CYS A 49 3.47 -14.27 -5.96
N SER A 50 2.61 -14.01 -4.97
CA SER A 50 1.16 -14.37 -5.01
C SER A 50 0.40 -13.89 -6.27
N SER A 51 0.91 -12.83 -6.88
CA SER A 51 0.43 -12.26 -8.15
C SER A 51 0.83 -13.05 -9.41
N LEU A 52 1.82 -13.94 -9.34
CA LEU A 52 2.28 -14.74 -10.48
C LEU A 52 1.13 -15.55 -11.09
N ARG A 53 1.05 -15.55 -12.42
CA ARG A 53 0.12 -16.38 -13.21
C ARG A 53 0.89 -17.14 -14.28
N LYS A 54 0.24 -18.13 -14.88
CA LYS A 54 0.83 -18.85 -16.01
C LYS A 54 1.11 -17.87 -17.14
N SER A 55 2.34 -17.90 -17.66
CA SER A 55 2.69 -17.06 -18.81
C SER A 55 1.91 -17.48 -20.04
N VAL A 56 1.42 -16.51 -20.80
CA VAL A 56 0.64 -16.72 -22.03
C VAL A 56 1.48 -16.54 -23.30
N THR A 57 2.73 -16.08 -23.18
CA THR A 57 3.55 -15.60 -24.32
C THR A 57 4.70 -16.52 -24.73
N GLY A 58 4.92 -17.68 -24.12
CA GLY A 58 5.84 -18.69 -24.66
C GLY A 58 6.36 -19.71 -23.64
N ALA A 59 6.59 -20.95 -24.12
CA ALA A 59 7.18 -22.13 -23.45
C ALA A 59 6.56 -22.64 -22.12
N GLY A 60 5.60 -21.92 -21.54
CA GLY A 60 5.04 -22.24 -20.23
C GLY A 60 5.79 -21.54 -19.09
N GLY A 61 5.43 -21.82 -17.85
CA GLY A 61 5.99 -21.15 -16.67
C GLY A 61 5.06 -20.09 -16.08
N VAL A 62 5.60 -19.19 -15.26
CA VAL A 62 4.86 -18.16 -14.54
C VAL A 62 5.50 -16.78 -14.67
N GLU A 63 4.68 -15.74 -14.70
CA GLU A 63 5.12 -14.33 -14.80
C GLU A 63 4.24 -13.43 -13.93
N PHE A 64 4.74 -12.24 -13.61
CA PHE A 64 3.96 -11.23 -12.91
C PHE A 64 2.88 -10.68 -13.83
N THR A 65 1.67 -10.48 -13.31
CA THR A 65 0.54 -9.95 -14.10
C THR A 65 0.51 -8.44 -14.21
N TYR A 66 1.36 -7.76 -13.44
CA TYR A 66 1.42 -6.30 -13.42
C TYR A 66 2.65 -5.82 -14.19
N ASP A 67 2.53 -4.62 -14.76
CA ASP A 67 3.64 -3.87 -15.32
C ASP A 67 4.39 -3.17 -14.18
N ILE A 68 5.64 -3.60 -13.94
CA ILE A 68 6.48 -3.06 -12.87
C ILE A 68 6.81 -1.57 -13.08
N ASP A 69 6.95 -1.10 -14.32
CA ASP A 69 7.19 0.31 -14.60
C ASP A 69 5.97 1.14 -14.24
N THR A 70 4.76 0.61 -14.48
CA THR A 70 3.52 1.24 -14.02
C THR A 70 3.45 1.27 -12.49
N VAL A 71 3.81 0.18 -11.80
CA VAL A 71 3.84 0.15 -10.33
C VAL A 71 4.80 1.20 -9.77
N ARG A 72 6.01 1.33 -10.33
CA ARG A 72 6.98 2.38 -9.94
C ARG A 72 6.38 3.77 -10.12
N ARG A 73 5.81 4.07 -11.29
CA ARG A 73 5.18 5.38 -11.55
C ARG A 73 4.05 5.69 -10.58
N LEU A 74 3.22 4.69 -10.24
CA LEU A 74 2.15 4.85 -9.26
C LEU A 74 2.70 5.14 -7.86
N TYR A 75 3.77 4.45 -7.45
CA TYR A 75 4.43 4.71 -6.18
C TYR A 75 5.03 6.13 -6.10
N ASP A 76 5.74 6.54 -7.15
CA ASP A 76 6.34 7.88 -7.23
C ASP A 76 5.29 9.00 -7.30
N ALA A 77 4.15 8.73 -7.94
CA ALA A 77 3.01 9.63 -7.94
C ALA A 77 2.39 9.73 -6.55
N TYR A 78 2.15 8.59 -5.89
CA TYR A 78 1.64 8.54 -4.52
C TYR A 78 2.50 9.37 -3.56
N GLY A 79 3.83 9.17 -3.58
CA GLY A 79 4.75 9.87 -2.68
C GLY A 79 4.84 11.39 -2.89
N ARG A 80 4.44 11.89 -4.07
CA ARG A 80 4.46 13.33 -4.40
C ARG A 80 3.09 14.00 -4.39
N THR A 81 2.02 13.22 -4.26
CA THR A 81 0.66 13.75 -4.33
C THR A 81 0.28 14.36 -2.98
N ASP A 82 0.07 15.68 -2.97
CA ASP A 82 -0.50 16.39 -1.83
C ASP A 82 -2.02 16.56 -2.03
N LEU A 83 -2.82 15.95 -1.16
CA LEU A 83 -4.28 16.05 -1.19
C LEU A 83 -4.85 17.01 -0.13
N TRP A 84 -4.02 17.74 0.62
CA TRP A 84 -4.48 18.58 1.74
C TRP A 84 -5.48 19.65 1.30
N ALA A 85 -5.22 20.35 0.19
CA ALA A 85 -6.15 21.37 -0.32
C ALA A 85 -7.54 20.79 -0.66
N GLY A 86 -7.58 19.58 -1.20
CA GLY A 86 -8.82 18.85 -1.46
C GLY A 86 -9.49 18.38 -0.18
N ALA A 87 -8.72 17.90 0.80
CA ALA A 87 -9.20 17.48 2.10
C ALA A 87 -9.88 18.64 2.85
N ASP A 88 -9.26 19.82 2.88
CA ASP A 88 -9.83 21.02 3.51
C ASP A 88 -11.16 21.41 2.87
N THR A 89 -11.21 21.39 1.53
CA THR A 89 -12.45 21.68 0.78
C THR A 89 -13.55 20.68 1.12
N LEU A 90 -13.25 19.39 1.13
CA LEU A 90 -14.25 18.35 1.42
C LEU A 90 -14.71 18.38 2.89
N ALA A 91 -13.80 18.66 3.81
CA ALA A 91 -14.10 18.84 5.23
C ALA A 91 -15.13 19.95 5.47
N GLN A 92 -14.96 21.11 4.82
CA GLN A 92 -15.91 22.23 4.92
C GLN A 92 -17.31 21.87 4.39
N THR A 93 -17.41 20.94 3.43
CA THR A 93 -18.70 20.47 2.90
C THR A 93 -19.34 19.34 3.71
N GLY A 94 -18.67 18.84 4.77
CA GLY A 94 -19.12 17.69 5.55
C GLY A 94 -19.14 16.37 4.75
N LYS A 95 -18.34 16.29 3.67
CA LYS A 95 -18.23 15.10 2.79
C LYS A 95 -16.95 14.31 3.03
N LEU A 96 -16.13 14.71 3.98
CA LEU A 96 -14.90 14.03 4.35
C LEU A 96 -15.04 13.39 5.74
N GLY A 97 -14.62 12.13 5.83
CA GLY A 97 -14.26 11.48 7.08
C GLY A 97 -12.89 10.83 6.91
N ILE A 98 -12.02 11.00 7.90
CA ILE A 98 -10.68 10.41 7.94
C ILE A 98 -10.62 9.47 9.15
N ILE A 99 -10.22 8.23 8.90
CA ILE A 99 -9.92 7.26 9.96
C ILE A 99 -8.41 7.19 10.13
N VAL A 100 -7.97 7.41 11.36
CA VAL A 100 -6.56 7.42 11.75
C VAL A 100 -6.27 6.23 12.64
N ALA A 101 -5.33 5.37 12.22
CA ALA A 101 -4.96 4.17 12.96
C ALA A 101 -3.94 4.49 14.07
N SER A 102 -4.35 4.39 15.33
CA SER A 102 -3.55 4.90 16.48
C SER A 102 -2.18 4.23 16.64
N ARG A 103 -2.01 2.96 16.22
CA ARG A 103 -0.71 2.27 16.29
C ARG A 103 0.22 2.60 15.11
N ASN A 104 -0.25 3.37 14.13
CA ASN A 104 0.51 3.75 12.94
C ASN A 104 0.71 5.28 12.78
N MET A 105 0.89 6.01 13.89
CA MET A 105 1.06 7.48 13.85
C MET A 105 2.31 7.92 13.10
N LYS A 106 3.33 7.05 13.01
CA LYS A 106 4.55 7.36 12.24
C LYS A 106 4.28 7.68 10.78
N ALA A 107 3.22 7.11 10.18
CA ALA A 107 2.82 7.40 8.80
C ALA A 107 2.29 8.84 8.61
N TRP A 108 1.87 9.50 9.69
CA TRP A 108 1.31 10.86 9.67
C TRP A 108 2.28 11.94 10.14
N ARG A 109 3.51 11.54 10.48
CA ARG A 109 4.52 12.46 11.01
C ARG A 109 4.71 13.66 10.09
N GLY A 110 4.54 14.86 10.64
CA GLY A 110 4.65 16.11 9.89
C GLY A 110 3.33 16.58 9.26
N SER A 111 2.25 15.84 9.47
CA SER A 111 0.87 16.24 9.14
C SER A 111 -0.06 16.25 10.37
N ASP A 112 0.49 16.04 11.56
CA ASP A 112 -0.26 15.96 12.82
C ASP A 112 -1.09 17.23 13.08
N GLU A 113 -0.49 18.40 12.87
CA GLU A 113 -1.18 19.70 13.02
C GLU A 113 -2.32 19.86 12.02
N LYS A 114 -2.15 19.38 10.77
CA LYS A 114 -3.21 19.47 9.75
C LYS A 114 -4.39 18.56 10.09
N LEU A 115 -4.12 17.35 10.59
CA LEU A 115 -5.17 16.46 11.11
C LEU A 115 -5.94 17.11 12.28
N LEU A 116 -5.23 17.78 13.19
CA LEU A 116 -5.86 18.48 14.30
C LEU A 116 -6.74 19.65 13.83
N GLN A 117 -6.30 20.39 12.81
CA GLN A 117 -7.03 21.52 12.23
C GLN A 117 -8.36 21.10 11.57
N LEU A 118 -8.42 19.91 10.97
CA LEU A 118 -9.66 19.35 10.42
C LEU A 118 -10.72 19.04 11.51
N GLY A 119 -10.27 18.84 12.74
CA GLY A 119 -11.12 18.69 13.91
C GLY A 119 -11.80 17.32 14.08
N PRO A 120 -12.41 17.09 15.26
CA PRO A 120 -12.95 15.79 15.66
C PRO A 120 -14.21 15.37 14.90
N SER A 121 -14.86 16.28 14.18
CA SER A 121 -16.00 15.95 13.30
C SER A 121 -15.56 15.31 11.98
N VAL A 122 -14.29 15.44 11.61
CA VAL A 122 -13.70 14.90 10.38
C VAL A 122 -12.77 13.74 10.68
N VAL A 123 -11.98 13.83 11.75
CA VAL A 123 -10.95 12.84 12.08
C VAL A 123 -11.39 11.95 13.24
N THR A 124 -11.49 10.65 12.98
CA THR A 124 -11.73 9.63 14.00
C THR A 124 -10.50 8.75 14.15
N THR A 125 -10.01 8.61 15.38
CA THR A 125 -8.90 7.70 15.68
C THR A 125 -9.44 6.36 16.15
N LEU A 126 -8.94 5.26 15.57
CA LEU A 126 -9.27 3.90 15.97
C LEU A 126 -8.01 3.17 16.46
N GLU A 127 -8.19 2.30 17.46
CA GLU A 127 -7.14 1.37 17.89
C GLU A 127 -6.94 0.32 16.79
N ALA A 128 -5.88 0.48 16.01
CA ALA A 128 -5.53 -0.35 14.87
C ALA A 128 -4.09 -0.04 14.40
N GLY A 129 -3.47 -1.00 13.72
CA GLY A 129 -2.26 -0.81 12.91
C GLY A 129 -2.60 -0.33 11.50
N HIS A 130 -1.67 -0.52 10.55
CA HIS A 130 -1.84 -0.03 9.17
C HIS A 130 -3.12 -0.55 8.50
N ASN A 131 -3.50 -1.80 8.81
CA ASN A 131 -4.65 -2.46 8.22
C ASN A 131 -5.88 -2.35 9.14
N VAL A 132 -6.50 -1.16 9.20
CA VAL A 132 -7.66 -0.89 10.07
C VAL A 132 -8.80 -1.90 9.87
N HIS A 133 -9.06 -2.29 8.62
CA HIS A 133 -10.11 -3.26 8.30
C HIS A 133 -9.82 -4.69 8.79
N VAL A 134 -8.55 -5.01 9.07
CA VAL A 134 -8.15 -6.30 9.68
C VAL A 134 -8.16 -6.17 11.20
N ASP A 135 -7.57 -5.10 11.72
CA ASP A 135 -7.33 -4.95 13.16
C ASP A 135 -8.57 -4.50 13.92
N ASN A 136 -9.44 -3.70 13.30
CA ASN A 136 -10.61 -3.09 13.93
C ASN A 136 -11.76 -2.87 12.93
N LEU A 137 -12.18 -3.96 12.29
CA LEU A 137 -13.34 -3.95 11.40
C LEU A 137 -14.60 -3.37 12.04
N PRO A 138 -15.00 -3.74 13.28
CA PRO A 138 -16.21 -3.20 13.90
C PRO A 138 -16.17 -1.67 14.06
N GLY A 139 -15.03 -1.13 14.53
CA GLY A 139 -14.85 0.32 14.68
C GLY A 139 -14.88 1.05 13.33
N MET A 140 -14.23 0.50 12.31
CA MET A 140 -14.28 1.06 10.95
C MET A 140 -15.72 1.12 10.42
N LEU A 141 -16.47 0.02 10.54
CA LEU A 141 -17.85 -0.05 10.08
C LEU A 141 -18.76 0.93 10.83
N GLN A 142 -18.57 1.09 12.15
CA GLN A 142 -19.33 2.05 12.94
C GLN A 142 -19.11 3.50 12.47
N VAL A 143 -17.86 3.86 12.11
CA VAL A 143 -17.55 5.19 11.57
C VAL A 143 -18.13 5.38 10.17
N MET A 144 -18.15 4.32 9.36
CA MET A 144 -18.67 4.38 7.98
C MET A 144 -20.20 4.31 7.89
N ASP A 145 -20.89 3.77 8.90
CA ASP A 145 -22.33 3.53 8.88
C ASP A 145 -23.19 4.75 8.48
N PRO A 146 -22.92 5.98 8.98
CA PRO A 146 -23.66 7.18 8.55
C PRO A 146 -23.50 7.50 7.06
N THR A 147 -22.40 7.08 6.45
CA THR A 147 -22.14 7.28 5.01
C THR A 147 -22.83 6.19 4.19
N LEU A 148 -22.77 4.94 4.65
CA LEU A 148 -23.34 3.78 3.94
C LEU A 148 -24.87 3.75 4.02
N SER A 149 -25.45 4.23 5.12
CA SER A 149 -26.90 4.29 5.32
C SER A 149 -27.62 5.27 4.38
N ARG A 150 -26.90 6.20 3.74
CA ARG A 150 -27.46 7.13 2.73
C ARG A 150 -27.74 6.47 1.37
N TYR A 151 -27.30 5.22 1.19
CA TYR A 151 -27.45 4.45 -0.06
C TYR A 151 -28.37 3.23 0.09
N ARG A 152 -29.12 3.14 1.21
CA ARG A 152 -30.18 2.15 1.43
C ARG A 152 -31.54 2.81 1.24
#